data_AF-A0AA89C2G9-F1
#
_entry.id   AF-A0AA89C2G9-F1
#
_cell.length_a   1.000
_cell.length_b   1.000
_cell.length_c   1.000
_cell.angle_alpha   90.00
_cell.angle_beta   90.00
_cell.angle_gamma   90.00
#
_symmetry.space_group_name_H-M   'P 1'
#
loop_
_entity.id
_entity.type
_entity.pdbx_description
1 polymer ?
#
loop_
_entity_poly.entity_id
_entity_poly.type
_entity_poly.pdbx_seq_one_letter_code
_entity_poly.pdbx_strand_id
1 'polypeptide(L)'
;MHEYLIPTNCHDNLKSGYRKEAENRSSDSERQKLLDEIGRMTAGLLGAEEAIAYRDQQLKDLKKENENLKSELDNVVPVLKAQAEVWKADFDAERAARETQHHEKEKLKDEIKQLQIRNQQLQDEMESSSKRQFSEMQQKHAPINYQQTLQQRLGVTPPPTGGYPQYNPQGAHNFAYPHANPHPGSQGVTYPPQYSQMHPNPYQPYPEHARPGGQNVPKCGQLCPDMDTLQIHVLECIEQENTV
;
A
#
# COMPACT_ATOMS: atom_id res chain seq x y z
N MET A 1 93.05 95.33 28.00
CA MET A 1 92.46 93.97 28.07
C MET A 1 91.02 94.11 28.52
N HIS A 2 90.07 94.06 27.59
CA HIS A 2 88.66 93.87 27.92
C HIS A 2 88.20 92.65 27.11
N GLU A 3 88.32 91.47 27.71
CA GLU A 3 87.64 90.26 27.24
C GLU A 3 86.14 90.49 27.46
N TYR A 4 85.41 90.74 26.38
CA TYR A 4 83.96 90.68 26.40
C TYR A 4 83.56 89.20 26.52
N LEU A 5 83.19 88.78 27.73
CA LEU A 5 82.49 87.51 27.96
C LEU A 5 81.18 87.51 27.16
N ILE A 6 81.11 86.70 26.11
CA ILE A 6 79.85 86.35 25.46
C ILE A 6 79.01 85.58 26.50
N PRO A 7 77.75 85.97 26.75
CA PRO A 7 76.91 85.26 27.71
C PRO A 7 76.69 83.80 27.25
N THR A 8 77.35 82.85 27.94
CA THR A 8 77.21 81.40 27.73
C THR A 8 75.78 80.89 27.89
N ASN A 9 74.92 81.68 28.53
CA ASN A 9 73.52 81.38 28.81
C ASN A 9 72.63 81.25 27.54
N CYS A 10 73.00 81.85 26.40
CA CYS A 10 72.18 81.76 25.18
C CYS A 10 72.40 80.44 24.41
N HIS A 11 73.63 79.91 24.42
CA HIS A 11 73.97 78.67 23.71
C HIS A 11 73.43 77.42 24.45
N ASP A 12 73.45 77.44 25.78
CA ASP A 12 72.95 76.33 26.61
C ASP A 12 71.42 76.22 26.58
N ASN A 13 70.71 77.36 26.50
CA ASN A 13 69.27 77.38 26.30
C ASN A 13 68.85 76.81 24.94
N LEU A 14 69.61 77.10 23.86
CA LEU A 14 69.34 76.55 22.53
C LEU A 14 69.53 75.03 22.49
N LYS A 15 70.64 74.52 23.06
CA LYS A 15 70.90 73.07 23.19
C LYS A 15 69.87 72.35 24.07
N SER A 16 69.42 72.98 25.16
CA SER A 16 68.35 72.45 26.01
C SER A 16 67.01 72.37 25.26
N GLY A 17 66.69 73.38 24.44
CA GLY A 17 65.52 73.37 23.56
C GLY A 17 65.54 72.23 22.56
N TYR A 18 66.62 72.06 21.80
CA TYR A 18 66.75 70.97 20.83
C TYR A 18 66.70 69.58 21.46
N ARG A 19 67.27 69.39 22.66
CA ARG A 19 67.17 68.11 23.39
C ARG A 19 65.73 67.83 23.81
N LYS A 20 65.02 68.81 24.37
CA LYS A 20 63.61 68.68 24.77
C LYS A 20 62.71 68.40 23.58
N GLU A 21 62.94 69.04 22.43
CA GLU A 21 62.19 68.79 21.19
C GLU A 21 62.47 67.39 20.63
N ALA A 22 63.71 66.89 20.69
CA ALA A 22 64.04 65.54 20.28
C ALA A 22 63.43 64.47 21.19
N GLU A 23 63.44 64.69 22.52
CA GLU A 23 62.76 63.84 23.51
C GLU A 23 61.24 63.85 23.30
N ASN A 24 60.64 65.02 23.04
CA ASN A 24 59.22 65.16 22.76
C ASN A 24 58.82 64.45 21.45
N ARG A 25 59.63 64.57 20.38
CA ARG A 25 59.43 63.82 19.13
C ARG A 25 59.56 62.30 19.30
N SER A 26 60.50 61.84 20.13
CA SER A 26 60.64 60.42 20.46
C SER A 26 59.41 59.91 21.23
N SER A 27 58.91 60.70 22.19
CA SER A 27 57.70 60.39 22.95
C SER A 27 56.43 60.42 22.06
N ASP A 28 56.33 61.36 21.14
CA ASP A 28 55.24 61.42 20.15
C ASP A 28 55.29 60.23 19.18
N SER A 29 56.48 59.77 18.79
CA SER A 29 56.65 58.56 17.98
C SER A 29 56.18 57.30 18.69
N GLU A 30 56.47 57.18 19.99
CA GLU A 30 56.01 56.06 20.82
C GLU A 30 54.51 56.11 21.08
N ARG A 31 53.98 57.31 21.33
CA ARG A 31 52.53 57.57 21.41
C ARG A 31 51.82 57.17 20.13
N GLN A 32 52.38 57.50 18.96
CA GLN A 32 51.79 57.13 17.68
C GLN A 32 51.75 55.60 17.48
N LYS A 33 52.83 54.88 17.84
CA LYS A 33 52.86 53.41 17.78
C LYS A 33 51.79 52.77 18.66
N LEU A 34 51.60 53.29 19.88
CA LEU A 34 50.55 52.83 20.79
C LEU A 34 49.15 53.11 20.23
N LEU A 35 48.93 54.27 19.62
CA LEU A 35 47.67 54.60 18.95
C LEU A 35 47.38 53.67 17.76
N ASP A 36 48.40 53.36 16.95
CA ASP A 36 48.26 52.42 15.83
C ASP A 36 47.99 50.98 16.32
N GLU A 37 48.61 50.58 17.43
CA GLU A 37 48.35 49.28 18.07
C GLU A 37 46.94 49.19 18.67
N ILE A 38 46.48 50.24 19.35
CA ILE A 38 45.08 50.36 19.80
C ILE A 38 44.15 50.27 18.59
N GLY A 39 44.41 51.00 17.51
CA GLY A 39 43.59 50.96 16.29
C GLY A 39 43.49 49.56 15.68
N ARG A 40 44.62 48.83 15.60
CA ARG A 40 44.64 47.44 15.14
C ARG A 40 43.84 46.51 16.05
N MET A 41 44.03 46.60 17.37
CA MET A 41 43.29 45.78 18.33
C MET A 41 41.79 46.08 18.28
N THR A 42 41.40 47.36 18.20
CA THR A 42 40.01 47.79 18.08
C THR A 42 39.38 47.25 16.79
N ALA A 43 40.06 47.34 15.65
CA ALA A 43 39.54 46.77 14.40
C ALA A 43 39.37 45.25 14.47
N GLY A 44 40.33 44.54 15.08
CA GLY A 44 40.24 43.10 15.30
C GLY A 44 39.08 42.70 16.23
N LEU A 45 38.86 43.48 17.29
CA LEU A 45 37.77 43.27 18.23
C LEU A 45 36.40 43.47 17.55
N LEU A 46 36.22 44.56 16.79
CA LEU A 46 34.98 44.81 16.05
C LEU A 46 34.68 43.69 15.04
N GLY A 47 35.68 43.24 14.28
CA GLY A 47 35.50 42.13 13.34
C GLY A 47 35.14 40.81 14.03
N ALA A 48 35.70 40.55 15.22
CA ALA A 48 35.34 39.38 16.02
C ALA A 48 33.91 39.49 16.57
N GLU A 49 33.48 40.67 17.01
CA GLU A 49 32.11 40.93 17.46
C GLU A 49 31.08 40.70 16.34
N GLU A 50 31.36 41.21 15.13
CA GLU A 50 30.51 40.96 13.95
C GLU A 50 30.44 39.47 13.59
N ALA A 51 31.57 38.76 13.64
CA ALA A 51 31.62 37.32 13.37
C ALA A 51 30.84 36.50 14.42
N ILE A 52 30.89 36.91 15.69
CA ILE A 52 30.10 36.29 16.76
C ILE A 52 28.61 36.55 16.53
N ALA A 53 28.22 37.79 16.25
CA ALA A 53 26.82 38.14 15.98
C ALA A 53 26.24 37.35 14.80
N TYR A 54 27.03 37.17 13.73
CA TYR A 54 26.65 36.35 12.59
C TYR A 54 26.44 34.88 12.97
N ARG A 55 27.37 34.28 13.73
CA ARG A 55 27.23 32.89 14.19
C ARG A 55 26.06 32.72 15.16
N ASP A 56 25.81 33.68 16.03
CA ASP A 56 24.66 33.65 16.94
C ASP A 56 23.33 33.69 16.18
N GLN A 57 23.27 34.43 15.08
CA GLN A 57 22.10 34.41 14.21
C GLN A 57 21.90 33.05 13.56
N GLN A 58 22.96 32.45 13.00
CA GLN A 58 22.90 31.09 12.45
C GLN A 58 22.45 30.06 13.51
N LEU A 59 22.96 30.17 14.75
CA LEU A 59 22.57 29.30 15.84
C LEU A 59 21.09 29.46 16.20
N LYS A 60 20.53 30.67 16.16
CA LYS A 60 19.09 30.89 16.38
C LYS A 60 18.25 30.25 15.28
N ASP A 61 18.66 30.42 14.03
CA ASP A 61 17.94 29.88 12.88
C ASP A 61 17.94 28.35 12.90
N LEU A 62 19.10 27.73 13.12
CA LEU A 62 19.23 26.28 13.25
C LEU A 62 18.46 25.72 14.46
N LYS A 63 18.41 26.46 15.58
CA LYS A 63 17.60 26.06 16.74
C LYS A 63 16.12 26.07 16.42
N LYS A 64 15.64 27.11 15.75
CA LYS A 64 14.24 27.21 15.31
C LYS A 64 13.88 26.09 14.33
N GLU A 65 14.74 25.81 13.37
CA GLU A 65 14.53 24.68 12.44
C GLU A 65 14.49 23.34 13.18
N ASN A 66 15.40 23.12 14.12
CA ASN A 66 15.38 21.91 14.97
C ASN A 66 14.10 21.78 15.78
N GLU A 67 13.58 22.87 16.35
CA GLU A 67 12.32 22.87 17.09
C GLU A 67 11.12 22.56 16.18
N ASN A 68 11.10 23.14 14.98
CA ASN A 68 10.07 22.85 13.98
C ASN A 68 10.08 21.37 13.57
N LEU A 69 11.25 20.83 13.22
CA LEU A 69 11.40 19.42 12.82
C LEU A 69 11.02 18.47 13.96
N LYS A 70 11.38 18.79 15.19
CA LYS A 70 10.97 18.01 16.36
C LYS A 70 9.45 18.02 16.53
N SER A 71 8.82 19.19 16.42
CA SER A 71 7.36 19.29 16.51
C SER A 71 6.67 18.48 15.40
N GLU A 72 7.16 18.55 14.17
CA GLU A 72 6.63 17.76 13.06
C GLU A 72 6.76 16.25 13.33
N LEU A 73 7.93 15.81 13.80
CA LEU A 73 8.16 14.42 14.16
C LEU A 73 7.22 13.95 15.28
N ASP A 74 7.09 14.75 16.35
CA ASP A 74 6.22 14.46 17.49
C ASP A 74 4.75 14.39 17.09
N ASN A 75 4.33 15.14 16.07
CA ASN A 75 2.96 15.13 15.56
C ASN A 75 2.70 13.93 14.64
N VAL A 76 3.61 13.62 13.72
CA VAL A 76 3.38 12.66 12.64
C VAL A 76 3.61 11.21 13.09
N VAL A 77 4.65 10.95 13.89
CA VAL A 77 5.04 9.58 14.27
C VAL A 77 3.95 8.85 15.06
N PRO A 78 3.30 9.43 16.08
CA PRO A 78 2.25 8.73 16.82
C PRO A 78 1.05 8.36 15.96
N VAL A 79 0.68 9.23 15.02
CA VAL A 79 -0.43 8.99 14.09
C VAL A 79 -0.11 7.82 13.17
N LEU A 80 1.09 7.79 12.56
CA LEU A 80 1.50 6.69 11.68
C LEU A 80 1.60 5.36 12.43
N LYS A 81 2.08 5.38 13.68
CA LYS A 81 2.09 4.18 14.53
C LYS A 81 0.68 3.67 14.82
N ALA A 82 -0.21 4.54 15.24
CA ALA A 82 -1.61 4.19 15.48
C ALA A 82 -2.28 3.63 14.22
N GLN A 83 -2.00 4.22 13.04
CA GLN A 83 -2.53 3.74 11.77
C GLN A 83 -2.06 2.31 11.45
N ALA A 84 -0.78 2.02 11.66
CA ALA A 84 -0.22 0.68 11.47
C ALA A 84 -0.83 -0.35 12.44
N GLU A 85 -1.08 0.06 13.69
CA GLU A 85 -1.73 -0.80 14.70
C GLU A 85 -3.19 -1.12 14.34
N VAL A 86 -3.96 -0.13 13.88
CA VAL A 86 -5.34 -0.32 13.43
C VAL A 86 -5.39 -1.29 12.25
N TRP A 87 -4.56 -1.09 11.23
CA TRP A 87 -4.52 -1.99 10.07
C TRP A 87 -4.12 -3.41 10.44
N LYS A 88 -3.18 -3.56 11.37
CA LYS A 88 -2.80 -4.88 11.87
C LYS A 88 -3.98 -5.54 12.60
N ALA A 89 -4.67 -4.81 13.46
CA ALA A 89 -5.82 -5.34 14.19
C ALA A 89 -6.96 -5.74 13.24
N ASP A 90 -7.26 -4.91 12.23
CA ASP A 90 -8.27 -5.21 11.21
C ASP A 90 -7.90 -6.44 10.39
N PHE A 91 -6.63 -6.56 10.00
CA PHE A 91 -6.12 -7.73 9.28
C PHE A 91 -6.22 -9.02 10.11
N ASP A 92 -5.82 -8.96 11.38
CA ASP A 92 -5.89 -10.12 12.28
C ASP A 92 -7.36 -10.52 12.55
N ALA A 93 -8.27 -9.55 12.68
CA ALA A 93 -9.70 -9.80 12.82
C ALA A 93 -10.30 -10.46 11.57
N GLU A 94 -10.00 -9.94 10.37
CA GLU A 94 -10.45 -10.54 9.11
C GLU A 94 -9.91 -11.96 8.93
N ARG A 95 -8.62 -12.19 9.28
CA ARG A 95 -8.03 -13.52 9.26
C ARG A 95 -8.77 -14.48 10.19
N ALA A 96 -9.00 -14.10 11.45
CA ALA A 96 -9.70 -14.95 12.41
C ALA A 96 -11.14 -15.28 11.96
N ALA A 97 -11.83 -14.29 11.38
CA ALA A 97 -13.16 -14.48 10.80
C ALA A 97 -13.11 -15.47 9.62
N ARG A 98 -12.13 -15.34 8.73
CA ARG A 98 -11.92 -16.24 7.59
C ARG A 98 -11.59 -17.66 8.00
N GLU A 99 -10.76 -17.86 9.02
CA GLU A 99 -10.42 -19.19 9.53
C GLU A 99 -11.65 -19.88 10.12
N THR A 100 -12.49 -19.13 10.86
CA THR A 100 -13.75 -19.64 11.41
C THR A 100 -14.73 -20.01 10.30
N GLN A 101 -14.95 -19.11 9.33
CA GLN A 101 -15.80 -19.39 8.17
C GLN A 101 -15.31 -20.59 7.36
N HIS A 102 -14.00 -20.73 7.17
CA HIS A 102 -13.41 -21.87 6.48
C HIS A 102 -13.67 -23.17 7.25
N HIS A 103 -13.49 -23.16 8.57
CA HIS A 103 -13.77 -24.31 9.42
C HIS A 103 -15.25 -24.74 9.33
N GLU A 104 -16.17 -23.79 9.46
CA GLU A 104 -17.62 -24.04 9.33
C GLU A 104 -17.99 -24.57 7.93
N LYS A 105 -17.41 -23.99 6.88
CA LYS A 105 -17.62 -24.45 5.50
C LYS A 105 -17.21 -25.91 5.31
N GLU A 106 -16.04 -26.31 5.79
CA GLU A 106 -15.61 -27.71 5.66
C GLU A 106 -16.47 -28.65 6.51
N LYS A 107 -16.91 -28.23 7.70
CA LYS A 107 -17.87 -29.00 8.50
C LYS A 107 -19.19 -29.23 7.76
N LEU A 108 -19.80 -28.18 7.21
CA LEU A 108 -21.06 -28.29 6.46
C LEU A 108 -20.90 -29.15 5.20
N LYS A 109 -19.75 -29.05 4.53
CA LYS A 109 -19.45 -29.88 3.35
C LYS A 109 -19.35 -31.36 3.71
N ASP A 110 -18.79 -31.70 4.86
CA ASP A 110 -18.75 -33.09 5.34
C ASP A 110 -20.15 -33.58 5.76
N GLU A 111 -20.96 -32.74 6.41
CA GLU A 111 -22.37 -33.06 6.70
C GLU A 111 -23.19 -33.33 5.43
N ILE A 112 -23.00 -32.52 4.38
CA ILE A 112 -23.65 -32.73 3.08
C ILE A 112 -23.25 -34.07 2.47
N LYS A 113 -21.95 -34.41 2.47
CA LYS A 113 -21.48 -35.71 1.97
C LYS A 113 -22.12 -36.87 2.74
N GLN A 114 -22.17 -36.77 4.07
CA GLN A 114 -22.78 -37.81 4.91
C GLN A 114 -24.28 -37.98 4.60
N LEU A 115 -25.02 -36.88 4.46
CA LEU A 115 -26.43 -36.92 4.10
C LEU A 115 -26.65 -37.48 2.69
N GLN A 116 -25.81 -37.13 1.72
CA GLN A 116 -25.86 -37.70 0.37
C GLN A 116 -25.65 -39.21 0.39
N ILE A 117 -24.64 -39.69 1.13
CA ILE A 117 -24.38 -41.14 1.28
C ILE A 117 -25.58 -41.84 1.90
N ARG A 118 -26.16 -41.27 2.96
CA ARG A 118 -27.35 -41.85 3.62
C ARG A 118 -28.57 -41.87 2.71
N ASN A 119 -28.77 -40.82 1.92
CA ASN A 119 -29.87 -40.76 0.96
C ASN A 119 -29.71 -41.84 -0.13
N GLN A 120 -28.48 -42.00 -0.66
CA GLN A 120 -28.18 -43.05 -1.62
C GLN A 120 -28.42 -44.45 -1.04
N GLN A 121 -27.96 -44.71 0.19
CA GLN A 121 -28.19 -45.98 0.89
C GLN A 121 -29.69 -46.30 1.02
N LEU A 122 -30.51 -45.32 1.40
CA LEU A 122 -31.96 -45.50 1.50
C LEU A 122 -32.62 -45.74 0.13
N GLN A 123 -32.15 -45.07 -0.93
CA GLN A 123 -32.62 -45.33 -2.30
C GLN A 123 -32.28 -46.76 -2.73
N ASP A 124 -31.05 -47.21 -2.48
CA ASP A 124 -30.61 -48.57 -2.79
C ASP A 124 -31.43 -49.63 -2.01
N GLU A 125 -31.73 -49.36 -0.74
CA GLU A 125 -32.60 -50.20 0.09
C GLU A 125 -34.03 -50.29 -0.45
N MET A 126 -34.62 -49.16 -0.85
CA MET A 126 -35.95 -49.11 -1.48
C MET A 126 -35.96 -49.89 -2.79
N GLU A 127 -34.97 -49.66 -3.67
CA GLU A 127 -34.85 -50.40 -4.93
C GLU A 127 -34.66 -51.90 -4.70
N SER A 128 -33.80 -52.30 -3.76
CA SER A 128 -33.56 -53.70 -3.45
C SER A 128 -34.81 -54.38 -2.90
N SER A 129 -35.61 -53.67 -2.09
CA SER A 129 -36.86 -54.17 -1.54
C SER A 129 -37.92 -54.30 -2.63
N SER A 130 -38.04 -53.28 -3.50
CA SER A 130 -38.93 -53.31 -4.67
C SER A 130 -38.57 -54.44 -5.64
N LYS A 131 -37.28 -54.62 -5.95
CA LYS A 131 -36.77 -55.71 -6.81
C LYS A 131 -37.05 -57.08 -6.19
N ARG A 132 -36.85 -57.24 -4.87
CA ARG A 132 -37.19 -58.47 -4.13
C ARG A 132 -38.68 -58.78 -4.18
N GLN A 133 -39.54 -57.81 -3.85
CA GLN A 133 -41.00 -57.96 -3.91
C GLN A 133 -41.47 -58.34 -5.32
N PHE A 134 -40.92 -57.68 -6.35
CA PHE A 134 -41.23 -58.00 -7.74
C PHE A 134 -40.80 -59.42 -8.12
N SER A 135 -39.59 -59.84 -7.72
CA SER A 135 -39.06 -61.17 -8.00
C SER A 135 -39.86 -62.27 -7.29
N GLU A 136 -40.24 -62.05 -6.03
CA GLU A 136 -41.13 -62.97 -5.29
C GLU A 136 -42.51 -63.08 -5.93
N MET A 137 -43.10 -61.96 -6.35
CA MET A 137 -44.38 -61.96 -7.06
C MET A 137 -44.28 -62.71 -8.39
N GLN A 138 -43.20 -62.48 -9.14
CA GLN A 138 -42.95 -63.17 -10.40
C GLN A 138 -42.70 -64.67 -10.21
N GLN A 139 -42.07 -65.10 -9.11
CA GLN A 139 -41.94 -66.52 -8.78
C GLN A 139 -43.27 -67.18 -8.37
N LYS A 140 -44.10 -66.49 -7.58
CA LYS A 140 -45.41 -67.01 -7.15
C LYS A 140 -46.45 -67.00 -8.27
N HIS A 141 -46.34 -66.07 -9.21
CA HIS A 141 -47.23 -65.91 -10.36
C HIS A 141 -46.59 -66.32 -11.70
N ALA A 142 -45.44 -67.01 -11.68
CA ALA A 142 -44.81 -67.55 -12.88
C ALA A 142 -45.79 -68.54 -13.54
N PRO A 143 -46.31 -68.24 -14.75
CA PRO A 143 -47.19 -69.16 -15.44
C PRO A 143 -46.30 -70.28 -15.98
N ILE A 144 -46.65 -71.53 -15.66
CA ILE A 144 -45.95 -72.74 -16.11
C ILE A 144 -45.79 -72.83 -17.64
N ASN A 145 -46.42 -71.96 -18.46
CA ASN A 145 -46.34 -72.02 -19.93
C ASN A 145 -46.36 -70.66 -20.66
N TYR A 146 -45.80 -69.59 -20.10
CA TYR A 146 -45.88 -68.27 -20.78
C TYR A 146 -45.05 -68.16 -22.08
N GLN A 147 -44.04 -69.01 -22.28
CA GLN A 147 -43.33 -69.07 -23.57
C GLN A 147 -44.19 -69.67 -24.69
N GLN A 148 -45.20 -70.50 -24.39
CA GLN A 148 -46.01 -71.16 -25.41
C GLN A 148 -47.18 -70.28 -25.89
N THR A 149 -47.68 -69.37 -25.05
CA THR A 149 -48.87 -68.54 -25.37
C THR A 149 -48.56 -67.29 -26.18
N LEU A 150 -47.32 -66.76 -26.12
CA LEU A 150 -46.93 -65.57 -26.90
C LEU A 150 -46.72 -65.89 -28.40
N GLN A 151 -46.38 -67.14 -28.76
CA GLN A 151 -46.23 -67.55 -30.16
C GLN A 151 -47.57 -67.65 -30.91
N GLN A 152 -48.70 -67.77 -30.22
CA GLN A 152 -50.00 -68.00 -30.88
C GLN A 152 -50.81 -66.73 -31.16
N ARG A 153 -50.40 -65.55 -30.65
CA ARG A 153 -51.16 -64.28 -30.83
C ARG A 153 -50.59 -63.28 -31.83
N LEU A 154 -49.42 -63.52 -32.44
CA LEU A 154 -48.79 -62.61 -33.41
C LEU A 154 -49.02 -63.02 -34.87
N GLY A 155 -50.23 -63.50 -35.20
CA GLY A 155 -50.71 -63.56 -36.58
C GLY A 155 -51.02 -62.14 -37.09
N VAL A 156 -49.99 -61.40 -37.50
CA VAL A 156 -50.11 -60.06 -38.08
C VAL A 156 -49.61 -60.11 -39.53
N THR A 157 -50.53 -59.87 -40.46
CA THR A 157 -50.25 -59.61 -41.87
C THR A 157 -49.52 -58.27 -42.04
N PRO A 158 -48.54 -58.14 -42.94
CA PRO A 158 -47.79 -56.89 -43.09
C PRO A 158 -48.52 -55.92 -44.04
N PRO A 159 -48.57 -54.60 -43.76
CA PRO A 159 -48.79 -53.60 -44.79
C PRO A 159 -47.46 -53.24 -45.50
N PRO A 160 -47.51 -52.74 -46.74
CA PRO A 160 -46.35 -52.66 -47.61
C PRO A 160 -45.45 -51.47 -47.30
N THR A 161 -44.15 -51.74 -47.41
CA THR A 161 -43.04 -50.88 -47.85
C THR A 161 -43.29 -49.38 -47.92
N GLY A 162 -42.66 -48.64 -47.00
CA GLY A 162 -42.44 -47.19 -47.14
C GLY A 162 -41.60 -46.60 -46.01
N GLY A 163 -40.28 -46.51 -46.23
CA GLY A 163 -39.35 -45.49 -45.70
C GLY A 163 -39.22 -45.26 -44.18
N TYR A 164 -38.05 -45.60 -43.63
CA TYR A 164 -37.48 -44.99 -42.41
C TYR A 164 -36.06 -44.47 -42.75
N PRO A 165 -35.38 -43.62 -41.94
CA PRO A 165 -35.83 -42.66 -40.91
C PRO A 165 -35.04 -41.32 -40.89
N GLN A 166 -35.52 -40.32 -40.15
CA GLN A 166 -34.70 -39.51 -39.21
C GLN A 166 -35.60 -38.56 -38.40
N TYR A 167 -35.66 -38.72 -37.07
CA TYR A 167 -36.24 -37.71 -36.18
C TYR A 167 -35.19 -37.30 -35.16
N ASN A 168 -34.96 -35.99 -35.10
CA ASN A 168 -34.04 -35.27 -34.25
C ASN A 168 -34.73 -34.89 -32.92
N PRO A 169 -34.12 -35.06 -31.73
CA PRO A 169 -34.72 -34.61 -30.48
C PRO A 169 -34.13 -33.24 -30.08
N GLN A 170 -34.82 -32.15 -30.42
CA GLN A 170 -34.57 -30.82 -29.86
C GLN A 170 -35.91 -30.13 -29.58
N GLY A 171 -36.18 -29.87 -28.30
CA GLY A 171 -37.39 -29.17 -27.89
C GLY A 171 -37.65 -29.30 -26.39
N ALA A 172 -36.76 -28.71 -25.58
CA ALA A 172 -37.00 -28.52 -24.15
C ALA A 172 -38.17 -27.56 -23.96
N HIS A 173 -39.28 -28.05 -23.41
CA HIS A 173 -40.44 -27.24 -23.08
C HIS A 173 -40.24 -26.56 -21.72
N ASN A 174 -40.24 -25.22 -21.77
CA ASN A 174 -40.41 -24.31 -20.66
C ASN A 174 -41.60 -24.72 -19.77
N PHE A 175 -41.32 -24.99 -18.50
CA PHE A 175 -42.32 -24.93 -17.44
C PHE A 175 -42.08 -23.67 -16.61
N ALA A 176 -42.88 -22.64 -16.90
CA ALA A 176 -43.01 -21.45 -16.07
C ALA A 176 -43.88 -21.78 -14.84
N TYR A 177 -43.34 -21.58 -13.64
CA TYR A 177 -44.12 -21.58 -12.40
C TYR A 177 -44.67 -20.17 -12.14
N PRO A 178 -45.97 -20.01 -11.81
CA PRO A 178 -46.50 -18.75 -11.33
C PRO A 178 -46.60 -18.73 -9.80
N HIS A 179 -46.64 -17.50 -9.28
CA HIS A 179 -47.05 -17.05 -7.93
C HIS A 179 -45.96 -16.72 -6.91
N ALA A 180 -45.57 -15.43 -6.94
CA ALA A 180 -45.20 -14.68 -5.76
C ALA A 180 -46.46 -14.27 -4.99
N ASN A 181 -46.47 -14.48 -3.67
CA ASN A 181 -47.38 -13.82 -2.73
C ASN A 181 -46.59 -12.73 -1.97
N PRO A 182 -47.17 -11.53 -1.77
CA PRO A 182 -46.52 -10.48 -0.97
C PRO A 182 -46.88 -10.65 0.51
N HIS A 183 -45.89 -10.51 1.39
CA HIS A 183 -46.14 -10.31 2.82
C HIS A 183 -45.68 -8.91 3.26
N PRO A 184 -46.55 -8.16 3.96
CA PRO A 184 -46.22 -6.86 4.52
C PRO A 184 -45.71 -7.02 5.96
N GLY A 185 -44.73 -6.21 6.34
CA GLY A 185 -44.41 -5.93 7.73
C GLY A 185 -43.06 -6.44 8.20
N SER A 186 -42.03 -5.61 8.06
CA SER A 186 -41.05 -5.44 9.13
C SER A 186 -40.62 -3.99 9.18
N GLN A 187 -40.64 -3.46 10.39
CA GLN A 187 -40.45 -2.05 10.68
C GLN A 187 -39.00 -1.63 10.48
N GLY A 188 -38.85 -0.36 10.14
CA GLY A 188 -37.59 0.26 9.76
C GLY A 188 -36.51 0.15 10.82
N VAL A 189 -35.35 -0.33 10.38
CA VAL A 189 -34.06 0.06 10.94
C VAL A 189 -33.42 0.97 9.91
N THR A 190 -33.36 2.26 10.22
CA THR A 190 -32.65 3.27 9.43
C THR A 190 -31.15 3.00 9.51
N TYR A 191 -30.55 2.56 8.40
CA TYR A 191 -29.11 2.55 8.21
C TYR A 191 -28.62 3.94 7.76
N PRO A 192 -27.44 4.41 8.21
CA PRO A 192 -26.79 5.59 7.64
C PRO A 192 -26.26 5.30 6.21
N PRO A 193 -25.99 6.32 5.39
CA PRO A 193 -25.82 6.15 3.95
C PRO A 193 -24.56 5.36 3.60
N GLN A 194 -24.72 4.50 2.59
CA GLN A 194 -23.70 3.61 2.06
C GLN A 194 -22.49 4.39 1.52
N TYR A 195 -21.32 4.10 2.05
CA TYR A 195 -20.09 4.17 1.26
C TYR A 195 -19.97 2.85 0.49
N SER A 196 -19.91 2.95 -0.84
CA SER A 196 -19.76 1.80 -1.75
C SER A 196 -18.58 0.91 -1.34
N GLN A 197 -18.89 -0.26 -0.79
CA GLN A 197 -17.93 -1.34 -0.65
C GLN A 197 -17.74 -2.00 -2.02
N MET A 198 -16.56 -1.82 -2.60
CA MET A 198 -16.07 -2.69 -3.66
C MET A 198 -15.68 -4.01 -3.02
N HIS A 199 -16.55 -5.02 -3.12
CA HIS A 199 -16.18 -6.40 -2.83
C HIS A 199 -15.59 -7.04 -4.10
N PRO A 200 -14.42 -7.68 -4.06
CA PRO A 200 -13.98 -8.52 -5.16
C PRO A 200 -14.76 -9.85 -5.14
N ASN A 201 -15.40 -10.15 -6.26
CA ASN A 201 -16.03 -11.43 -6.56
C ASN A 201 -14.94 -12.54 -6.57
N PRO A 202 -15.04 -13.63 -5.76
CA PRO A 202 -13.99 -14.65 -5.67
C PRO A 202 -13.92 -15.62 -6.87
N TYR A 203 -14.83 -15.52 -7.84
CA TYR A 203 -14.89 -16.38 -9.02
C TYR A 203 -15.08 -15.57 -10.29
N GLN A 204 -14.02 -14.92 -10.77
CA GLN A 204 -13.89 -14.59 -12.17
C GLN A 204 -12.51 -15.03 -12.67
N PRO A 205 -12.44 -15.92 -13.68
CA PRO A 205 -11.23 -16.05 -14.49
C PRO A 205 -11.00 -14.68 -15.14
N TYR A 206 -9.90 -14.02 -14.79
CA TYR A 206 -9.54 -12.74 -15.40
C TYR A 206 -9.38 -12.93 -16.92
N PRO A 207 -10.06 -12.13 -17.76
CA PRO A 207 -9.66 -11.99 -19.15
C PRO A 207 -8.30 -11.30 -19.15
N GLU A 208 -7.29 -12.05 -19.54
CA GLU A 208 -6.04 -11.49 -20.00
C GLU A 208 -6.35 -10.56 -21.19
N HIS A 209 -5.68 -9.42 -21.24
CA HIS A 209 -5.70 -8.45 -22.35
C HIS A 209 -6.83 -7.38 -22.33
N ALA A 210 -6.69 -6.39 -21.45
CA ALA A 210 -6.81 -4.96 -21.81
C ALA A 210 -6.53 -4.06 -20.59
N ARG A 211 -5.26 -3.73 -20.32
CA ARG A 211 -4.93 -2.49 -19.60
C ARG A 211 -4.41 -1.47 -20.60
N PRO A 212 -5.19 -0.43 -20.94
CA PRO A 212 -4.68 0.70 -21.69
C PRO A 212 -4.02 1.69 -20.73
N GLY A 213 -2.71 1.92 -20.92
CA GLY A 213 -1.97 2.96 -20.21
C GLY A 213 -0.62 2.46 -19.71
N GLY A 214 0.29 2.13 -20.62
CA GLY A 214 1.69 1.92 -20.24
C GLY A 214 2.25 3.22 -19.65
N GLN A 215 2.95 3.09 -18.53
CA GLN A 215 3.47 4.23 -17.78
C GLN A 215 4.90 4.51 -18.24
N ASN A 216 5.21 5.79 -18.39
CA ASN A 216 6.54 6.21 -18.83
C ASN A 216 7.45 6.43 -17.64
N VAL A 217 8.67 5.91 -17.74
CA VAL A 217 9.76 6.27 -16.84
C VAL A 217 10.11 7.75 -17.06
N PRO A 218 10.06 8.62 -16.03
CA PRO A 218 10.29 10.05 -16.20
C PRO A 218 11.67 10.41 -16.76
N LYS A 219 12.68 9.53 -16.59
CA LYS A 219 14.08 9.77 -16.92
C LYS A 219 14.45 9.36 -18.35
N CYS A 220 14.13 8.13 -18.76
CA CYS A 220 14.46 7.60 -20.09
C CYS A 220 13.26 7.59 -21.06
N GLY A 221 12.05 7.88 -20.59
CA GLY A 221 10.83 7.87 -21.40
C GLY A 221 10.36 6.47 -21.81
N GLN A 222 10.92 5.41 -21.23
CA GLN A 222 10.56 4.04 -21.57
C GLN A 222 9.14 3.71 -21.11
N LEU A 223 8.33 3.19 -22.04
CA LEU A 223 6.97 2.73 -21.79
C LEU A 223 7.02 1.33 -21.15
N CYS A 224 6.58 1.25 -19.89
CA CYS A 224 6.46 -0.01 -19.17
C CYS A 224 5.00 -0.53 -19.24
N PRO A 225 4.79 -1.83 -19.50
CA PRO A 225 3.45 -2.41 -19.63
C PRO A 225 2.68 -2.48 -18.31
N ASP A 226 3.38 -2.41 -17.17
CA ASP A 226 2.82 -2.47 -15.82
C ASP A 226 3.71 -1.74 -14.78
N MET A 227 3.16 -1.51 -13.59
CA MET A 227 3.82 -0.78 -12.49
C MET A 227 5.05 -1.50 -11.92
N ASP A 228 5.07 -2.84 -11.90
CA ASP A 228 6.18 -3.60 -11.31
C ASP A 228 7.40 -3.49 -12.24
N THR A 229 7.18 -3.61 -13.55
CA THR A 229 8.19 -3.36 -14.57
C THR A 229 8.72 -1.92 -14.52
N LEU A 230 7.83 -0.94 -14.25
CA LEU A 230 8.24 0.46 -14.07
C LEU A 230 9.12 0.63 -12.81
N GLN A 231 8.75 0.04 -11.69
CA GLN A 231 9.49 0.17 -10.42
C GLN A 231 10.90 -0.43 -10.53
N ILE A 232 11.03 -1.61 -11.12
CA ILE A 232 12.34 -2.25 -11.37
C ILE A 232 13.18 -1.36 -12.28
N HIS A 233 12.61 -0.87 -13.38
CA HIS A 233 13.36 -0.05 -14.32
C HIS A 233 13.74 1.32 -13.74
N VAL A 234 12.88 1.96 -12.95
CA VAL A 234 13.19 3.25 -12.29
C VAL A 234 14.38 3.08 -11.33
N LEU A 235 14.43 1.98 -10.58
CA LEU A 235 15.57 1.65 -9.70
C LEU A 235 16.87 1.51 -10.52
N GLU A 236 16.86 0.71 -11.58
CA GLU A 236 18.04 0.52 -12.45
C GLU A 236 18.44 1.81 -13.20
N CYS A 237 17.47 2.59 -13.67
CA CYS A 237 17.69 3.79 -14.48
C CYS A 237 18.18 5.00 -13.65
N ILE A 238 17.87 5.04 -12.35
CA ILE A 238 18.44 6.03 -11.43
C ILE A 238 19.90 5.67 -11.08
N GLU A 239 20.23 4.38 -10.97
CA GLU A 239 21.56 3.91 -10.54
C GLU A 239 22.64 3.95 -11.63
N GLN A 240 22.27 3.91 -12.91
CA GLN A 240 23.22 3.88 -14.05
C GLN A 240 24.00 5.17 -14.33
N GLU A 241 23.82 6.23 -13.53
CA GLU A 241 24.51 7.53 -13.70
C GLU A 241 25.62 7.80 -12.65
N ASN A 242 25.86 6.87 -11.72
CA ASN A 242 26.95 7.01 -10.74
C ASN A 242 28.28 6.38 -11.22
N THR A 243 28.37 5.97 -12.50
CA THR A 243 29.55 5.33 -13.09
C THR A 243 30.05 5.99 -14.38
N VAL A 244 29.97 7.33 -14.46
CA VAL A 244 30.76 8.12 -15.40
C VAL A 244 31.52 9.21 -14.64
#